data_AF-A0A0H3KKH7-F1
#
_entry.id   AF-A0A0H3KKH7-F1
#
_cell.length_a   1.000
_cell.length_b   1.000
_cell.length_c   1.000
_cell.angle_alpha   90.00
_cell.angle_beta   90.00
_cell.angle_gamma   90.00
#
_symmetry.space_group_name_H-M   'P 1'
#
loop_
_entity.id
_entity.type
_entity.pdbx_description
1 polymer ?
#
loop_
_entity_poly.entity_id
_entity_poly.type
_entity_poly.pdbx_seq_one_letter_code
_entity_poly.pdbx_strand_id
1 'polypeptide(L)'
;MPRRYGTSLSSTHFISGTVMSLHLWMRAALVAALGSLVALIVAACGSSSMQASGQQQIRHVFVITLENENYATTFGANTKAPYLATTLTAQGAFVQQYYGTGHVSLDNYIAMISGQSSTADTANDCMTYADLKLSGMTSDGQAIGTGCVYPASIKTLPDQLTAAGFTWKGYEEDMGNDPSREAATCGHPTLNTVDLTQAAQAPSAAVPAGDQYATRHNPFVYFHSIIDSPDCARNVVNLNNLANDLKSISTTANFNLITPNLCNDGHDAPCVNGQPGGLTSADAFLKKWVPLITSSPAFQQDGLLIINFDESSYASVTQPSPGVTDLTFSGTTCCSQQPGPNLPAFPQTSSLSYKGASINLTKQSFGGDQTGAVMISKFIKPGTVSTVAYNHYAMLKSIEDIFGLDHLGYAAQPGLQGFGSDVFTNL
;
A
#
# COMPACT_ATOMS: atom_id res chain seq x y z
N MET A 1 -75.09 40.53 40.25
CA MET A 1 -75.65 40.65 41.62
C MET A 1 -75.01 39.57 42.48
N PRO A 2 -74.69 39.81 43.77
CA PRO A 2 -74.09 40.98 44.42
C PRO A 2 -72.72 40.59 45.09
N ARG A 3 -71.69 41.44 45.12
CA ARG A 3 -71.42 42.58 46.03
C ARG A 3 -71.28 42.22 47.53
N ARG A 4 -70.26 42.84 48.17
CA ARG A 4 -70.09 43.29 49.59
C ARG A 4 -68.99 42.52 50.36
N TYR A 5 -68.09 43.11 51.15
CA TYR A 5 -67.72 44.48 51.60
C TYR A 5 -66.27 44.39 52.14
N GLY A 6 -65.40 45.42 52.05
CA GLY A 6 -65.08 46.35 53.16
C GLY A 6 -64.12 45.72 54.20
N THR A 7 -63.00 46.28 54.68
CA THR A 7 -62.71 47.67 55.08
C THR A 7 -61.27 47.78 55.62
N SER A 8 -60.71 49.00 55.45
CA SER A 8 -59.88 49.79 56.39
C SER A 8 -58.41 49.49 56.67
N LEU A 9 -57.64 50.56 56.44
CA LEU A 9 -56.32 50.98 56.91
C LEU A 9 -55.97 50.67 58.38
N SER A 10 -54.68 50.48 58.68
CA SER A 10 -53.88 51.44 59.49
C SER A 10 -52.38 51.08 59.53
N SER A 11 -51.56 52.12 59.51
CA SER A 11 -50.10 52.16 59.55
C SER A 11 -49.49 51.76 60.90
N THR A 12 -48.28 51.18 60.88
CA THR A 12 -47.21 51.43 61.89
C THR A 12 -45.84 51.16 61.29
N HIS A 13 -44.95 52.15 61.39
CA HIS A 13 -43.51 52.07 61.12
C HIS A 13 -42.82 51.05 62.03
N PHE A 14 -41.80 50.36 61.52
CA PHE A 14 -40.52 50.19 62.23
C PHE A 14 -39.39 49.94 61.22
N ILE A 15 -38.43 50.87 61.19
CA ILE A 15 -37.12 50.71 60.55
C ILE A 15 -36.30 49.81 61.48
N SER A 16 -35.72 48.73 60.96
CA SER A 16 -34.51 48.15 61.52
C SER A 16 -33.65 47.62 60.37
N GLY A 17 -32.55 48.33 60.11
CA GLY A 17 -31.53 47.90 59.17
C GLY A 17 -30.89 46.60 59.64
N THR A 18 -30.50 45.76 58.68
CA THR A 18 -29.46 44.77 58.91
C THR A 18 -28.55 44.76 57.69
N VAL A 19 -27.29 45.04 57.94
CA VAL A 19 -26.17 45.00 57.00
C VAL A 19 -26.05 43.59 56.45
N MET A 20 -26.44 43.36 55.20
CA MET A 20 -26.23 42.06 54.55
C MET A 20 -24.85 42.05 53.89
N SER A 21 -24.00 41.19 54.44
CA SER A 21 -22.56 41.08 54.24
C SER A 21 -22.11 41.02 52.78
N LEU A 22 -21.29 42.02 52.40
CA LEU A 22 -20.53 42.15 51.16
C LEU A 22 -19.54 41.00 50.86
N HIS A 23 -19.45 39.99 51.75
CA HIS A 23 -18.45 38.93 51.70
C HIS A 23 -18.85 37.72 50.84
N LEU A 24 -20.14 37.54 50.52
CA LEU A 24 -20.60 36.41 49.71
C LEU A 24 -20.45 36.64 48.20
N TRP A 25 -20.50 37.90 47.74
CA TRP A 25 -20.42 38.23 46.32
C TRP A 25 -18.98 38.25 45.78
N MET A 26 -18.00 38.59 46.62
CA MET A 26 -16.58 38.57 46.23
C MET A 26 -16.03 37.16 46.03
N ARG A 27 -16.55 36.13 46.73
CA ARG A 27 -16.10 34.74 46.56
C ARG A 27 -16.61 34.10 45.27
N ALA A 28 -17.83 34.41 44.85
CA ALA A 28 -18.38 33.93 43.58
C ALA A 28 -17.70 34.57 42.35
N ALA A 29 -17.36 35.86 42.43
CA ALA A 29 -16.66 36.56 41.35
C ALA A 29 -15.20 36.09 41.18
N LEU A 30 -14.50 35.74 42.27
CA LEU A 30 -13.14 35.17 42.19
C LEU A 30 -13.13 33.75 41.61
N VAL A 31 -14.11 32.90 41.94
CA VAL A 31 -14.16 31.52 41.40
C VAL A 31 -14.51 31.51 39.91
N ALA A 32 -15.39 32.41 39.44
CA ALA A 32 -15.68 32.57 38.02
C ALA A 32 -14.50 33.16 37.23
N ALA A 33 -13.75 34.10 37.82
CA ALA A 33 -12.55 34.68 37.20
C ALA A 33 -11.39 33.68 37.13
N LEU A 34 -11.18 32.85 38.16
CA LEU A 34 -10.18 31.77 38.14
C LEU A 34 -10.57 30.63 37.19
N GLY A 35 -11.85 30.24 37.12
CA GLY A 35 -12.32 29.24 36.15
C GLY A 35 -12.17 29.68 34.69
N SER A 36 -12.37 30.97 34.43
CA SER A 36 -12.17 31.56 33.09
C SER A 36 -10.69 31.67 32.72
N LEU A 37 -9.80 31.96 33.69
CA LEU A 37 -8.36 32.00 33.45
C LEU A 37 -7.75 30.61 33.21
N VAL A 38 -8.24 29.58 33.91
CA VAL A 38 -7.81 28.18 33.70
C VAL A 38 -8.33 27.65 32.36
N ALA A 39 -9.56 27.98 31.95
CA ALA A 39 -10.07 27.63 30.62
C ALA A 39 -9.28 28.31 29.48
N LEU A 40 -8.80 29.54 29.68
CA LEU A 40 -7.94 30.26 28.72
C LEU A 40 -6.50 29.72 28.68
N ILE A 41 -5.95 29.21 29.79
CA ILE A 41 -4.62 28.59 29.83
C ILE A 41 -4.67 27.18 29.22
N VAL A 42 -5.73 26.41 29.45
CA VAL A 42 -5.91 25.08 28.83
C VAL A 42 -6.19 25.19 27.32
N ALA A 43 -6.87 26.26 26.86
CA ALA A 43 -7.03 26.55 25.44
C ALA A 43 -5.76 27.12 24.77
N ALA A 44 -4.81 27.66 25.54
CA ALA A 44 -3.53 28.16 25.06
C ALA A 44 -2.42 27.09 25.03
N CYS A 45 -2.66 25.89 25.56
CA CYS A 45 -2.03 24.66 25.07
C CYS A 45 -2.68 24.26 23.74
N GLY A 46 -2.84 25.23 22.83
CA GLY A 46 -3.15 24.98 21.45
C GLY A 46 -2.04 24.09 20.91
N SER A 47 -2.45 22.95 20.36
CA SER A 47 -1.60 22.02 19.64
C SER A 47 -0.65 22.82 18.77
N SER A 48 0.60 22.95 19.19
CA SER A 48 1.69 23.31 18.29
C SER A 48 1.65 22.22 17.23
N SER A 49 1.06 22.52 16.07
CA SER A 49 1.19 21.67 14.91
C SER A 49 2.69 21.64 14.64
N MET A 50 3.37 20.59 15.14
CA MET A 50 4.76 20.34 14.83
C MET A 50 4.81 20.35 13.31
N GLN A 51 5.43 21.38 12.74
CA GLN A 51 5.52 21.51 11.30
C GLN A 51 6.31 20.31 10.80
N ALA A 52 5.74 19.56 9.87
CA ALA A 52 6.39 18.37 9.35
C ALA A 52 7.77 18.75 8.80
N SER A 53 8.81 18.04 9.20
CA SER A 53 10.21 18.27 8.82
C SER A 53 10.74 17.05 8.09
N GLY A 54 11.72 17.23 7.19
CA GLY A 54 12.30 16.09 6.47
C GLY A 54 11.26 15.32 5.67
N GLN A 55 11.35 13.99 5.66
CA GLN A 55 10.49 13.10 4.87
C GLN A 55 9.01 13.19 5.25
N GLN A 56 8.69 13.56 6.49
CA GLN A 56 7.30 13.75 6.95
C GLN A 56 6.58 14.90 6.24
N GLN A 57 7.30 15.73 5.47
CA GLN A 57 6.70 16.70 4.56
C GLN A 57 5.93 16.03 3.41
N ILE A 58 6.23 14.77 3.07
CA ILE A 58 5.47 13.98 2.10
C ILE A 58 4.17 13.53 2.75
N ARG A 59 3.02 13.77 2.09
CA ARG A 59 1.71 13.37 2.61
C ARG A 59 0.88 12.54 1.64
N HIS A 60 1.32 12.39 0.39
CA HIS A 60 0.69 11.52 -0.59
C HIS A 60 1.75 10.62 -1.24
N VAL A 61 1.67 9.32 -1.00
CA VAL A 61 2.52 8.30 -1.59
C VAL A 61 1.70 7.53 -2.62
N PHE A 62 2.25 7.40 -3.81
CA PHE A 62 1.74 6.57 -4.91
C PHE A 62 2.77 5.49 -5.19
N VAL A 63 2.33 4.25 -5.29
CA VAL A 63 3.16 3.10 -5.67
C VAL A 63 2.53 2.50 -6.91
N ILE A 64 3.28 2.45 -8.01
CA ILE A 64 2.94 1.64 -9.18
C ILE A 64 3.87 0.43 -9.15
N THR A 65 3.30 -0.76 -9.06
CA THR A 65 4.07 -2.01 -9.10
C THR A 65 3.87 -2.69 -10.45
N LEU A 66 4.99 -2.90 -11.14
CA LEU A 66 5.10 -3.66 -12.37
C LEU A 66 5.55 -5.09 -12.05
N GLU A 67 5.62 -5.97 -13.05
CA GLU A 67 5.81 -7.41 -12.81
C GLU A 67 7.05 -7.99 -13.51
N ASN A 68 7.74 -8.89 -12.80
CA ASN A 68 8.65 -9.94 -13.28
C ASN A 68 9.66 -9.51 -14.36
N GLU A 69 10.39 -8.42 -14.14
CA GLU A 69 11.34 -7.94 -15.15
C GLU A 69 12.74 -7.68 -14.59
N ASN A 70 13.73 -8.18 -15.34
CA ASN A 70 15.13 -8.05 -14.95
C ASN A 70 15.60 -6.59 -15.08
N TYR A 71 16.38 -6.11 -14.11
CA TYR A 71 17.04 -4.79 -14.19
C TYR A 71 17.71 -4.53 -15.54
N ALA A 72 18.45 -5.52 -16.05
CA ALA A 72 19.19 -5.40 -17.31
C ALA A 72 18.26 -5.35 -18.55
N THR A 73 17.07 -5.95 -18.49
CA THR A 73 16.07 -5.83 -19.56
C THR A 73 15.39 -4.46 -19.52
N THR A 74 14.94 -4.04 -18.34
CA THR A 74 14.20 -2.79 -18.15
C THR A 74 15.04 -1.56 -18.39
N PHE A 75 16.25 -1.51 -17.82
CA PHE A 75 17.11 -0.32 -17.85
C PHE A 75 18.31 -0.45 -18.79
N GLY A 76 18.40 -1.55 -19.54
CA GLY A 76 19.43 -1.78 -20.54
C GLY A 76 19.19 -1.05 -21.86
N ALA A 77 20.20 -1.08 -22.74
CA ALA A 77 20.20 -0.38 -24.01
C ALA A 77 19.07 -0.79 -24.99
N ASN A 78 18.49 -1.98 -24.81
CA ASN A 78 17.47 -2.55 -25.70
C ASN A 78 16.06 -2.54 -25.08
N THR A 79 15.86 -1.79 -24.00
CA THR A 79 14.59 -1.71 -23.29
C THR A 79 13.40 -1.43 -24.21
N LYS A 80 12.27 -2.07 -23.91
CA LYS A 80 10.97 -1.76 -24.53
C LYS A 80 10.15 -0.75 -23.72
N ALA A 81 10.68 -0.30 -22.58
CA ALA A 81 10.09 0.73 -21.74
C ALA A 81 10.95 2.00 -21.64
N PRO A 82 11.23 2.69 -22.77
CA PRO A 82 12.09 3.87 -22.77
C PRO A 82 11.56 5.02 -21.89
N TYR A 83 10.25 5.15 -21.69
CA TYR A 83 9.70 6.16 -20.80
C TYR A 83 10.14 5.92 -19.36
N LEU A 84 10.00 4.68 -18.86
CA LEU A 84 10.52 4.31 -17.55
C LEU A 84 12.05 4.46 -17.48
N ALA A 85 12.75 3.82 -18.41
CA ALA A 85 14.19 3.66 -18.35
C ALA A 85 15.00 4.93 -18.58
N THR A 86 14.46 5.89 -19.34
CA THR A 86 15.18 7.11 -19.73
C THR A 86 14.48 8.39 -19.29
N THR A 87 13.16 8.47 -19.45
CA THR A 87 12.43 9.72 -19.19
C THR A 87 12.20 9.91 -17.70
N LEU A 88 11.68 8.88 -17.01
CA LEU A 88 11.37 8.97 -15.58
C LEU A 88 12.64 8.94 -14.72
N THR A 89 13.65 8.15 -15.09
CA THR A 89 14.97 8.18 -14.40
C THR A 89 15.61 9.57 -14.44
N ALA A 90 15.46 10.32 -15.54
CA ALA A 90 15.94 11.69 -15.64
C ALA A 90 15.09 12.72 -14.85
N GLN A 91 13.83 12.40 -14.53
CA GLN A 91 12.91 13.30 -13.83
C GLN A 91 12.96 13.19 -12.31
N GLY A 92 13.50 12.10 -11.76
CA GLY A 92 13.59 11.88 -10.31
C GLY A 92 14.84 11.12 -9.91
N ALA A 93 14.67 10.13 -9.04
CA ALA A 93 15.73 9.24 -8.59
C ALA A 93 15.63 7.89 -9.29
N PHE A 94 16.75 7.44 -9.87
CA PHE A 94 16.93 6.06 -10.32
C PHE A 94 17.63 5.25 -9.23
N VAL A 95 16.91 4.31 -8.63
CA VAL A 95 17.44 3.36 -7.65
C VAL A 95 17.89 2.11 -8.39
N GLN A 96 19.20 1.99 -8.57
CA GLN A 96 19.76 0.90 -9.37
C GLN A 96 19.66 -0.44 -8.65
N GLN A 97 19.88 -0.43 -7.34
CA GLN A 97 19.96 -1.61 -6.49
C GLN A 97 18.64 -1.87 -5.76
N TYR A 98 17.52 -1.89 -6.50
CA TYR A 98 16.22 -2.27 -5.95
C TYR A 98 15.94 -3.75 -6.24
N TYR A 99 15.44 -4.48 -5.24
CA TYR A 99 15.23 -5.92 -5.27
C TYR A 99 13.82 -6.31 -4.87
N GLY A 100 13.31 -7.38 -5.48
CA GLY A 100 12.16 -8.10 -4.95
C GLY A 100 12.51 -8.83 -3.65
N THR A 101 11.50 -9.21 -2.88
CA THR A 101 11.61 -9.97 -1.64
C THR A 101 11.20 -11.44 -1.77
N GLY A 102 10.56 -11.83 -2.86
CA GLY A 102 10.20 -13.19 -3.23
C GLY A 102 10.32 -13.38 -4.75
N HIS A 103 10.07 -14.59 -5.24
CA HIS A 103 10.25 -14.95 -6.65
C HIS A 103 8.95 -15.32 -7.38
N VAL A 104 7.83 -15.00 -6.75
CA VAL A 104 6.51 -14.99 -7.36
C VAL A 104 5.81 -13.72 -6.89
N SER A 105 4.75 -13.31 -7.55
CA SER A 105 4.19 -11.98 -7.31
C SER A 105 3.63 -11.80 -5.90
N LEU A 106 2.80 -12.75 -5.41
CA LEU A 106 1.99 -12.49 -4.22
C LEU A 106 2.80 -12.14 -2.96
N ASP A 107 3.87 -12.88 -2.68
CA ASP A 107 4.65 -12.63 -1.46
C ASP A 107 5.33 -11.26 -1.45
N ASN A 108 5.65 -10.71 -2.63
CA ASN A 108 6.17 -9.36 -2.78
C ASN A 108 5.13 -8.30 -2.42
N TYR A 109 3.90 -8.39 -2.95
CA TYR A 109 2.82 -7.46 -2.58
C TYR A 109 2.48 -7.53 -1.09
N ILE A 110 2.46 -8.74 -0.51
CA ILE A 110 2.25 -8.94 0.93
C ILE A 110 3.35 -8.22 1.73
N ALA A 111 4.62 -8.40 1.33
CA ALA A 111 5.75 -7.74 1.98
C ALA A 111 5.64 -6.21 1.93
N MET A 112 5.21 -5.64 0.80
CA MET A 112 5.07 -4.20 0.60
C MET A 112 4.09 -3.52 1.56
N ILE A 113 3.06 -4.22 2.07
CA ILE A 113 2.05 -3.61 2.95
C ILE A 113 2.02 -4.17 4.38
N SER A 114 2.77 -5.22 4.70
CA SER A 114 2.69 -5.86 6.01
C SER A 114 4.02 -6.24 6.63
N GLY A 115 5.11 -6.19 5.84
CA GLY A 115 6.42 -6.67 6.25
C GLY A 115 6.45 -8.17 6.57
N GLN A 116 5.41 -8.93 6.22
CA GLN A 116 5.39 -10.38 6.34
C GLN A 116 6.25 -11.00 5.23
N SER A 117 7.03 -12.00 5.62
CA SER A 117 7.75 -12.91 4.75
C SER A 117 6.84 -14.00 4.22
N SER A 118 7.30 -14.67 3.16
CA SER A 118 6.52 -15.64 2.42
C SER A 118 6.14 -16.86 3.28
N THR A 119 4.92 -17.35 3.06
CA THR A 119 4.56 -18.74 3.36
C THR A 119 4.83 -19.63 2.16
N ALA A 120 4.74 -20.95 2.33
CA ALA A 120 4.78 -21.86 1.19
C ALA A 120 3.68 -21.55 0.16
N ASP A 121 2.50 -21.11 0.61
CA ASP A 121 1.36 -20.78 -0.25
C ASP A 121 1.54 -19.42 -0.94
N THR A 122 1.99 -18.38 -0.24
CA THR A 122 2.23 -17.07 -0.87
C THR A 122 3.41 -17.11 -1.82
N ALA A 123 4.43 -17.93 -1.53
CA ALA A 123 5.55 -18.20 -2.44
C ALA A 123 5.17 -19.05 -3.67
N ASN A 124 3.87 -19.36 -3.84
CA ASN A 124 3.29 -20.00 -5.02
C ASN A 124 1.94 -19.34 -5.39
N ASP A 125 1.84 -18.02 -5.24
CA ASP A 125 0.69 -17.17 -5.63
C ASP A 125 -0.66 -17.54 -5.05
N CYS A 126 -0.67 -18.37 -4.01
CA CYS A 126 -1.86 -18.86 -3.35
C CYS A 126 -2.94 -19.40 -4.31
N MET A 127 -2.58 -20.42 -5.10
CA MET A 127 -3.48 -21.09 -6.05
C MET A 127 -4.85 -21.48 -5.47
N THR A 128 -4.90 -21.79 -4.17
CA THR A 128 -6.14 -21.94 -3.40
C THR A 128 -6.17 -20.87 -2.34
N TYR A 129 -7.12 -19.94 -2.46
CA TYR A 129 -7.28 -18.77 -1.60
C TYR A 129 -7.73 -19.17 -0.20
N ALA A 130 -6.78 -19.60 0.65
CA ALA A 130 -7.05 -20.28 1.91
C ALA A 130 -6.62 -19.47 3.14
N ASP A 131 -7.39 -19.61 4.21
CA ASP A 131 -7.09 -19.02 5.51
C ASP A 131 -5.71 -19.46 6.00
N LEU A 132 -4.92 -18.50 6.46
CA LEU A 132 -3.67 -18.79 7.13
C LEU A 132 -3.97 -19.40 8.50
N LYS A 133 -3.61 -20.68 8.64
CA LYS A 133 -3.63 -21.41 9.90
C LYS A 133 -2.46 -20.96 10.76
N LEU A 134 -2.70 -19.90 11.53
CA LEU A 134 -1.71 -19.32 12.43
C LEU A 134 -1.38 -20.31 13.57
N SER A 135 -0.11 -20.65 13.70
CA SER A 135 0.42 -21.52 14.76
C SER A 135 1.33 -20.78 15.75
N GLY A 136 1.78 -19.57 15.40
CA GLY A 136 2.56 -18.72 16.27
C GLY A 136 2.97 -17.43 15.58
N MET A 137 3.81 -16.65 16.25
CA MET A 137 4.42 -15.45 15.72
C MET A 137 5.85 -15.36 16.24
N THR A 138 6.78 -14.93 15.40
CA THR A 138 8.15 -14.64 15.81
C THR A 138 8.22 -13.33 16.62
N SER A 139 9.32 -13.08 17.33
CA SER A 139 9.48 -11.86 18.12
C SER A 139 9.51 -10.57 17.29
N ASP A 140 9.86 -10.68 16.01
CA ASP A 140 9.85 -9.61 15.01
C ASP A 140 8.57 -9.60 14.15
N GLY A 141 7.50 -10.24 14.65
CA GLY A 141 6.15 -10.06 14.11
C GLY A 141 5.81 -10.89 12.86
N GLN A 142 6.62 -11.88 12.50
CA GLN A 142 6.31 -12.79 11.39
C GLN A 142 5.29 -13.85 11.82
N ALA A 143 4.19 -13.97 11.10
CA ALA A 143 3.22 -15.04 11.28
C ALA A 143 3.88 -16.39 10.99
N ILE A 144 3.66 -17.37 11.86
CA ILE A 144 4.10 -18.76 11.66
C ILE A 144 2.87 -19.58 11.31
N GLY A 145 2.81 -20.15 10.10
CA GLY A 145 1.62 -20.83 9.62
C GLY A 145 1.68 -21.28 8.16
N THR A 146 0.54 -21.80 7.71
CA THR A 146 0.32 -22.28 6.34
C THR A 146 -1.00 -21.71 5.82
N GLY A 147 -1.10 -21.44 4.52
CA GLY A 147 -2.16 -20.63 3.93
C GLY A 147 -1.66 -19.22 3.58
N CYS A 148 -2.56 -18.37 3.09
CA CYS A 148 -2.19 -17.06 2.53
C CYS A 148 -3.10 -15.91 2.95
N VAL A 149 -4.29 -16.15 3.51
CA VAL A 149 -5.16 -15.10 4.02
C VAL A 149 -4.94 -14.92 5.52
N TYR A 150 -4.24 -13.85 5.89
CA TYR A 150 -3.77 -13.61 7.26
C TYR A 150 -4.91 -13.19 8.19
N PRO A 151 -4.94 -13.67 9.45
CA PRO A 151 -5.96 -13.25 10.41
C PRO A 151 -5.81 -11.78 10.81
N ALA A 152 -6.89 -11.14 11.25
CA ALA A 152 -6.93 -9.70 11.58
C ALA A 152 -5.98 -9.23 12.69
N SER A 153 -5.36 -10.18 13.41
CA SER A 153 -4.28 -9.91 14.36
C SER A 153 -2.96 -9.53 13.69
N ILE A 154 -2.75 -9.91 12.42
CA ILE A 154 -1.60 -9.50 11.61
C ILE A 154 -1.91 -8.14 11.02
N LYS A 155 -1.08 -7.15 11.34
CA LYS A 155 -1.30 -5.76 10.97
C LYS A 155 -0.66 -5.41 9.64
N THR A 156 -1.30 -4.46 8.97
CA THR A 156 -0.90 -3.94 7.67
C THR A 156 -0.70 -2.42 7.74
N LEU A 157 -0.04 -1.85 6.76
CA LEU A 157 0.11 -0.41 6.56
C LEU A 157 -1.26 0.28 6.51
N PRO A 158 -2.29 -0.22 5.77
CA PRO A 158 -3.67 0.24 5.90
C PRO A 158 -4.22 0.34 7.32
N ASP A 159 -3.95 -0.66 8.18
CA ASP A 159 -4.39 -0.63 9.58
C ASP A 159 -3.74 0.54 10.33
N GLN A 160 -2.43 0.73 10.16
CA GLN A 160 -1.67 1.79 10.81
C GLN A 160 -2.06 3.18 10.30
N LEU A 161 -2.22 3.34 8.98
CA LEU A 161 -2.66 4.59 8.36
C LEU A 161 -4.03 5.00 8.89
N THR A 162 -4.99 4.07 8.88
CA THR A 162 -6.34 4.32 9.38
C THR A 162 -6.32 4.70 10.86
N ALA A 163 -5.54 3.99 11.69
CA ALA A 163 -5.38 4.32 13.11
C ALA A 163 -4.75 5.70 13.35
N ALA A 164 -3.85 6.13 12.47
CA ALA A 164 -3.21 7.44 12.50
C ALA A 164 -4.05 8.57 11.85
N GLY A 165 -5.24 8.25 11.31
CA GLY A 165 -6.12 9.20 10.64
C GLY A 165 -5.73 9.53 9.19
N PHE A 166 -4.86 8.74 8.58
CA PHE A 166 -4.53 8.80 7.16
C PHE A 166 -5.45 7.90 6.33
N THR A 167 -5.57 8.22 5.05
CA THR A 167 -6.40 7.48 4.09
C THR A 167 -5.53 6.61 3.18
N TRP A 168 -6.10 5.53 2.68
CA TRP A 168 -5.42 4.61 1.78
C TRP A 168 -6.38 4.09 0.70
N LYS A 169 -5.83 3.70 -0.46
CA LYS A 169 -6.60 3.12 -1.56
C LYS A 169 -5.75 2.18 -2.43
N GLY A 170 -6.36 1.08 -2.87
CA GLY A 170 -5.84 0.16 -3.88
C GLY A 170 -6.61 0.32 -5.18
N TYR A 171 -5.88 0.39 -6.30
CA TYR A 171 -6.43 0.60 -7.64
C TYR A 171 -5.98 -0.53 -8.55
N GLU A 172 -6.86 -1.48 -8.76
CA GLU A 172 -6.58 -2.71 -9.51
C GLU A 172 -7.18 -2.60 -10.91
N GLU A 173 -6.35 -2.69 -11.96
CA GLU A 173 -6.86 -2.64 -13.33
C GLU A 173 -7.67 -3.91 -13.66
N ASP A 174 -8.73 -3.73 -14.47
CA ASP A 174 -9.71 -4.76 -14.86
C ASP A 174 -10.56 -5.38 -13.74
N MET A 175 -10.28 -5.14 -12.46
CA MET A 175 -11.05 -5.76 -11.36
C MET A 175 -12.56 -5.54 -11.53
N GLY A 176 -13.32 -6.65 -11.60
CA GLY A 176 -14.77 -6.64 -11.72
C GLY A 176 -15.30 -6.58 -13.16
N ASN A 177 -14.45 -6.76 -14.17
CA ASN A 177 -14.92 -6.87 -15.55
C ASN A 177 -15.73 -8.18 -15.75
N ASP A 178 -15.43 -9.25 -15.02
CA ASP A 178 -16.26 -10.46 -14.90
C ASP A 178 -16.89 -10.60 -13.49
N PRO A 179 -18.16 -10.15 -13.31
CA PRO A 179 -18.88 -10.29 -12.04
C PRO A 179 -19.13 -11.73 -11.59
N SER A 180 -18.93 -12.73 -12.47
CA SER A 180 -19.03 -14.14 -12.11
C SER A 180 -17.72 -14.70 -11.54
N ARG A 181 -16.61 -13.99 -11.74
CA ARG A 181 -15.28 -14.36 -11.28
C ARG A 181 -14.85 -13.58 -10.04
N GLU A 182 -15.14 -12.28 -9.97
CA GLU A 182 -14.89 -11.46 -8.79
C GLU A 182 -15.84 -10.25 -8.66
N ALA A 183 -15.86 -9.65 -7.47
CA ALA A 183 -16.61 -8.41 -7.21
C ALA A 183 -15.90 -7.17 -7.79
N ALA A 184 -16.67 -6.13 -8.13
CA ALA A 184 -16.16 -4.86 -8.68
C ALA A 184 -15.38 -3.99 -7.69
N THR A 185 -15.45 -4.31 -6.41
CA THR A 185 -14.67 -3.72 -5.32
C THR A 185 -14.35 -4.84 -4.35
N CYS A 186 -13.18 -4.83 -3.73
CA CYS A 186 -12.73 -5.95 -2.90
C CYS A 186 -12.83 -7.29 -3.66
N GLY A 187 -12.43 -7.32 -4.93
CA GLY A 187 -12.53 -8.50 -5.78
C GLY A 187 -11.55 -9.57 -5.32
N HIS A 188 -12.05 -10.67 -4.77
CA HIS A 188 -11.24 -11.82 -4.39
C HIS A 188 -12.05 -13.12 -4.46
N PRO A 189 -11.41 -14.29 -4.55
CA PRO A 189 -12.09 -15.57 -4.50
C PRO A 189 -12.83 -15.77 -3.17
N THR A 190 -13.80 -16.68 -3.16
CA THR A 190 -14.37 -17.15 -1.89
C THR A 190 -13.29 -17.87 -1.08
N LEU A 191 -13.27 -17.68 0.24
CA LEU A 191 -12.32 -18.36 1.12
C LEU A 191 -12.36 -19.88 0.91
N ASN A 192 -11.16 -20.46 0.89
CA ASN A 192 -10.86 -21.87 0.69
C ASN A 192 -11.30 -22.43 -0.68
N THR A 193 -11.30 -21.57 -1.72
CA THR A 193 -11.57 -21.97 -3.11
C THR A 193 -10.39 -21.73 -4.03
N VAL A 194 -10.38 -22.37 -5.19
CA VAL A 194 -9.37 -22.14 -6.22
C VAL A 194 -9.50 -20.70 -6.74
N ASP A 195 -8.37 -20.00 -6.82
CA ASP A 195 -8.33 -18.67 -7.42
C ASP A 195 -8.38 -18.78 -8.95
N LEU A 196 -9.48 -18.31 -9.54
CA LEU A 196 -9.68 -18.32 -10.99
C LEU A 196 -9.02 -17.13 -11.69
N THR A 197 -8.53 -16.14 -10.94
CA THR A 197 -7.81 -14.97 -11.47
C THR A 197 -6.33 -15.27 -11.73
N GLN A 198 -5.88 -16.50 -11.47
CA GLN A 198 -4.56 -17.00 -11.85
C GLN A 198 -4.34 -17.03 -13.37
N ALA A 199 -5.41 -16.93 -14.16
CA ALA A 199 -5.36 -16.85 -15.61
C ALA A 199 -6.19 -15.68 -16.15
N ALA A 200 -5.59 -14.94 -17.08
CA ALA A 200 -6.25 -13.90 -17.85
C ALA A 200 -7.40 -14.46 -18.72
N GLN A 201 -8.50 -13.71 -18.82
CA GLN A 201 -9.68 -14.04 -19.63
C GLN A 201 -9.72 -13.16 -20.88
N ALA A 202 -9.70 -13.79 -22.05
CA ALA A 202 -9.86 -13.08 -23.32
C ALA A 202 -11.28 -12.49 -23.47
N PRO A 203 -11.45 -11.43 -24.28
CA PRO A 203 -12.76 -10.93 -24.66
C PRO A 203 -13.70 -12.03 -25.17
N SER A 204 -14.94 -12.02 -24.67
CA SER A 204 -15.97 -12.99 -25.03
C SER A 204 -17.36 -12.36 -25.01
N ALA A 205 -18.40 -13.10 -25.42
CA ALA A 205 -19.78 -12.61 -25.33
C ALA A 205 -20.24 -12.36 -23.88
N ALA A 206 -19.73 -13.14 -22.92
CA ALA A 206 -20.04 -12.99 -21.49
C ALA A 206 -19.22 -11.87 -20.84
N VAL A 207 -17.98 -11.67 -21.28
CA VAL A 207 -17.05 -10.66 -20.77
C VAL A 207 -16.45 -9.88 -21.93
N PRO A 208 -17.15 -8.86 -22.47
CA PRO A 208 -16.77 -8.21 -23.71
C PRO A 208 -15.42 -7.50 -23.69
N ALA A 209 -14.99 -7.00 -22.53
CA ALA A 209 -13.69 -6.36 -22.35
C ALA A 209 -12.54 -7.36 -22.16
N GLY A 210 -12.86 -8.65 -21.92
CA GLY A 210 -11.95 -9.57 -21.25
C GLY A 210 -11.74 -9.16 -19.79
N ASP A 211 -10.93 -9.94 -19.08
CA ASP A 211 -10.60 -9.63 -17.70
C ASP A 211 -9.21 -10.18 -17.34
N GLN A 212 -8.30 -9.26 -17.06
CA GLN A 212 -6.90 -9.54 -16.75
C GLN A 212 -6.53 -9.10 -15.32
N TYR A 213 -7.52 -8.87 -14.46
CA TYR A 213 -7.28 -8.73 -13.02
C TYR A 213 -6.71 -10.02 -12.43
N ALA A 214 -5.73 -9.87 -11.53
CA ALA A 214 -5.09 -10.96 -10.82
C ALA A 214 -5.10 -10.68 -9.32
N THR A 215 -5.79 -11.54 -8.55
CA THR A 215 -5.90 -11.39 -7.10
C THR A 215 -4.51 -11.40 -6.44
N ARG A 216 -3.58 -12.21 -6.95
CA ARG A 216 -2.19 -12.28 -6.45
C ARG A 216 -1.42 -10.95 -6.48
N HIS A 217 -1.89 -9.95 -7.24
CA HIS A 217 -1.30 -8.61 -7.30
C HIS A 217 -1.99 -7.59 -6.38
N ASN A 218 -3.05 -8.01 -5.68
CA ASN A 218 -3.81 -7.20 -4.76
C ASN A 218 -3.56 -7.68 -3.32
N PRO A 219 -2.61 -7.08 -2.57
CA PRO A 219 -2.28 -7.59 -1.25
C PRO A 219 -3.38 -7.34 -0.21
N PHE A 220 -4.25 -6.35 -0.44
CA PHE A 220 -5.25 -5.92 0.53
C PHE A 220 -6.26 -7.02 0.84
N VAL A 221 -6.55 -7.88 -0.14
CA VAL A 221 -7.56 -8.93 0.05
C VAL A 221 -7.03 -10.12 0.86
N TYR A 222 -5.72 -10.26 1.03
CA TYR A 222 -5.15 -11.36 1.81
C TYR A 222 -5.09 -11.11 3.33
N PHE A 223 -5.86 -10.16 3.86
CA PHE A 223 -5.90 -9.86 5.29
C PHE A 223 -7.33 -9.70 5.80
N HIS A 224 -7.71 -10.50 6.80
CA HIS A 224 -9.01 -10.39 7.47
C HIS A 224 -9.24 -9.03 8.15
N SER A 225 -8.18 -8.29 8.51
CA SER A 225 -8.35 -6.92 8.99
C SER A 225 -8.96 -5.99 7.94
N ILE A 226 -8.85 -6.35 6.66
CA ILE A 226 -9.36 -5.60 5.52
C ILE A 226 -10.63 -6.27 4.96
N ILE A 227 -10.58 -7.54 4.54
CA ILE A 227 -11.71 -8.18 3.82
C ILE A 227 -12.99 -8.31 4.66
N ASP A 228 -12.87 -8.39 5.98
CA ASP A 228 -14.02 -8.43 6.89
C ASP A 228 -14.49 -7.02 7.31
N SER A 229 -13.81 -5.96 6.82
CA SER A 229 -14.13 -4.55 7.06
C SER A 229 -14.86 -3.93 5.86
N PRO A 230 -15.81 -2.99 6.08
CA PRO A 230 -16.38 -2.16 5.01
C PRO A 230 -15.33 -1.37 4.21
N ASP A 231 -14.13 -1.20 4.76
CA ASP A 231 -13.04 -0.47 4.11
C ASP A 231 -12.55 -1.19 2.85
N CYS A 232 -12.61 -2.52 2.77
CA CYS A 232 -12.18 -3.22 1.56
C CYS A 232 -13.01 -2.79 0.34
N ALA A 233 -14.35 -2.81 0.45
CA ALA A 233 -15.23 -2.39 -0.64
C ALA A 233 -15.10 -0.88 -0.95
N ARG A 234 -14.69 -0.05 0.02
CA ARG A 234 -14.51 1.39 -0.17
C ARG A 234 -13.17 1.73 -0.84
N ASN A 235 -12.12 1.01 -0.46
CA ASN A 235 -10.74 1.40 -0.73
C ASN A 235 -10.04 0.49 -1.75
N VAL A 236 -10.49 -0.75 -1.95
CA VAL A 236 -9.94 -1.65 -2.96
C VAL A 236 -10.88 -1.63 -4.17
N VAL A 237 -10.51 -0.87 -5.19
CA VAL A 237 -11.41 -0.51 -6.29
C VAL A 237 -10.74 -0.65 -7.66
N ASN A 238 -11.56 -0.70 -8.71
CA ASN A 238 -11.05 -0.71 -10.08
C ASN A 238 -10.24 0.57 -10.38
N LEU A 239 -9.12 0.43 -11.11
CA LEU A 239 -8.21 1.52 -11.50
C LEU A 239 -8.90 2.69 -12.20
N ASN A 240 -10.02 2.48 -12.89
CA ASN A 240 -10.79 3.54 -13.53
C ASN A 240 -11.27 4.64 -12.56
N ASN A 241 -11.32 4.36 -11.27
CA ASN A 241 -11.67 5.34 -10.24
C ASN A 241 -10.55 6.37 -9.98
N LEU A 242 -9.29 6.02 -10.20
CA LEU A 242 -8.13 6.85 -9.88
C LEU A 242 -8.21 8.23 -10.53
N ALA A 243 -8.63 8.32 -11.80
CA ALA A 243 -8.72 9.60 -12.52
C ALA A 243 -9.72 10.57 -11.87
N ASN A 244 -10.76 10.08 -11.19
CA ASN A 244 -11.68 10.92 -10.44
C ASN A 244 -11.10 11.35 -9.10
N ASP A 245 -10.44 10.43 -8.41
CA ASP A 245 -9.85 10.69 -7.09
C ASP A 245 -8.70 11.69 -7.16
N LEU A 246 -7.91 11.67 -8.25
CA LEU A 246 -6.82 12.63 -8.51
C LEU A 246 -7.28 14.08 -8.73
N LYS A 247 -8.59 14.37 -8.83
CA LYS A 247 -9.09 15.72 -9.14
C LYS A 247 -8.91 16.73 -7.99
N SER A 248 -8.77 16.26 -6.74
CA SER A 248 -8.63 17.14 -5.58
C SER A 248 -7.80 16.49 -4.48
N ILE A 249 -7.16 17.31 -3.64
CA ILE A 249 -6.43 16.81 -2.46
C ILE A 249 -7.34 15.98 -1.55
N SER A 250 -8.59 16.40 -1.34
CA SER A 250 -9.55 15.71 -0.46
C SER A 250 -10.04 14.35 -0.97
N THR A 251 -9.86 14.06 -2.27
CA THR A 251 -10.31 12.80 -2.87
C THR A 251 -9.15 11.84 -3.13
N THR A 252 -7.92 12.33 -3.21
CA THR A 252 -6.72 11.51 -3.29
C THR A 252 -6.37 10.96 -1.91
N ALA A 253 -6.16 9.65 -1.79
CA ALA A 253 -5.75 9.05 -0.52
C ALA A 253 -4.29 9.39 -0.19
N ASN A 254 -3.91 9.30 1.09
CA ASN A 254 -2.51 9.50 1.51
C ASN A 254 -1.60 8.38 1.00
N PHE A 255 -2.07 7.14 0.95
CA PHE A 255 -1.36 6.01 0.33
C PHE A 255 -2.19 5.44 -0.82
N ASN A 256 -1.59 5.29 -2.00
CA ASN A 256 -2.25 4.79 -3.20
C ASN A 256 -1.38 3.68 -3.80
N LEU A 257 -1.84 2.44 -3.76
CA LEU A 257 -1.23 1.34 -4.52
C LEU A 257 -1.97 1.19 -5.85
N ILE A 258 -1.23 1.18 -6.95
CA ILE A 258 -1.73 1.07 -8.31
C ILE A 258 -1.12 -0.16 -8.96
N THR A 259 -1.98 -1.08 -9.36
CA THR A 259 -1.61 -2.37 -9.93
C THR A 259 -2.17 -2.45 -11.34
N PRO A 260 -1.33 -2.45 -12.38
CA PRO A 260 -1.76 -2.73 -13.74
C PRO A 260 -2.30 -4.16 -13.86
N ASN A 261 -3.08 -4.43 -14.91
CA ASN A 261 -3.55 -5.78 -15.18
C ASN A 261 -2.41 -6.60 -15.80
N LEU A 262 -2.64 -7.89 -15.98
CA LEU A 262 -1.65 -8.80 -16.55
C LEU A 262 -1.09 -8.40 -17.92
N CYS A 263 -1.81 -7.55 -18.67
CA CYS A 263 -1.31 -7.06 -19.96
C CYS A 263 -0.36 -5.86 -19.83
N ASN A 264 -0.59 -5.02 -18.82
CA ASN A 264 0.06 -3.73 -18.66
C ASN A 264 1.15 -3.74 -17.57
N ASP A 265 1.27 -4.82 -16.83
CA ASP A 265 2.19 -4.97 -15.70
C ASP A 265 3.66 -5.09 -16.12
N GLY A 266 3.94 -5.52 -17.34
CA GLY A 266 5.30 -5.71 -17.85
C GLY A 266 5.70 -7.16 -18.06
N HIS A 267 4.90 -8.12 -17.60
CA HIS A 267 5.22 -9.55 -17.63
C HIS A 267 4.55 -10.28 -18.79
N ASP A 268 3.21 -10.35 -18.85
CA ASP A 268 2.56 -11.24 -19.81
C ASP A 268 2.66 -10.66 -21.24
N ALA A 269 3.16 -11.47 -22.16
CA ALA A 269 3.26 -11.11 -23.57
C ALA A 269 3.15 -12.35 -24.48
N PRO A 270 2.33 -12.29 -25.55
CA PRO A 270 1.31 -11.28 -25.84
C PRO A 270 0.10 -11.42 -24.90
N CYS A 271 -0.69 -10.35 -24.78
CA CYS A 271 -1.90 -10.35 -23.95
C CYS A 271 -3.01 -11.21 -24.57
N VAL A 272 -3.91 -11.73 -23.73
CA VAL A 272 -5.06 -12.56 -24.19
C VAL A 272 -6.07 -11.78 -25.02
N ASN A 273 -6.06 -10.45 -24.94
CA ASN A 273 -6.87 -9.54 -25.76
C ASN A 273 -6.19 -9.15 -27.09
N GLY A 274 -5.01 -9.70 -27.40
CA GLY A 274 -4.25 -9.45 -28.63
C GLY A 274 -3.34 -8.23 -28.60
N GLN A 275 -3.25 -7.51 -27.48
CA GLN A 275 -2.27 -6.43 -27.31
C GLN A 275 -0.83 -6.98 -27.12
N PRO A 276 0.21 -6.15 -27.33
CA PRO A 276 1.60 -6.62 -27.29
C PRO A 276 2.05 -7.24 -25.97
N GLY A 277 1.52 -6.75 -24.83
CA GLY A 277 1.98 -7.16 -23.50
C GLY A 277 3.38 -6.68 -23.15
N GLY A 278 3.92 -7.23 -22.07
CA GLY A 278 5.28 -7.02 -21.59
C GLY A 278 5.64 -5.55 -21.35
N LEU A 279 6.95 -5.26 -21.30
CA LEU A 279 7.46 -3.89 -21.15
C LEU A 279 6.93 -2.87 -22.17
N THR A 280 6.46 -3.30 -23.35
CA THR A 280 5.86 -2.38 -24.34
C THR A 280 4.55 -1.81 -23.82
N SER A 281 3.72 -2.65 -23.21
CA SER A 281 2.43 -2.24 -22.65
C SER A 281 2.61 -1.52 -21.33
N ALA A 282 3.57 -1.94 -20.49
CA ALA A 282 3.95 -1.19 -19.28
C ALA A 282 4.44 0.23 -19.59
N ASP A 283 5.22 0.43 -20.66
CA ASP A 283 5.63 1.76 -21.12
C ASP A 283 4.44 2.65 -21.47
N ALA A 284 3.46 2.10 -22.19
CA ALA A 284 2.23 2.81 -22.57
C ALA A 284 1.35 3.12 -21.35
N PHE A 285 1.24 2.18 -20.41
CA PHE A 285 0.55 2.36 -19.14
C PHE A 285 1.16 3.51 -18.35
N LEU A 286 2.48 3.51 -18.16
CA LEU A 286 3.18 4.57 -17.43
C LEU A 286 3.06 5.93 -18.13
N LYS A 287 3.15 5.99 -19.46
CA LYS A 287 2.94 7.23 -20.23
C LYS A 287 1.55 7.83 -20.04
N LYS A 288 0.54 7.02 -19.72
CA LYS A 288 -0.81 7.49 -19.40
C LYS A 288 -0.91 7.94 -17.94
N TRP A 289 -0.52 7.08 -17.01
CA TRP A 289 -0.85 7.29 -15.59
C TRP A 289 0.12 8.19 -14.85
N VAL A 290 1.42 8.15 -15.17
CA VAL A 290 2.41 8.99 -14.48
C VAL A 290 2.12 10.48 -14.67
N PRO A 291 1.79 10.99 -15.88
CA PRO A 291 1.39 12.39 -16.03
C PRO A 291 0.11 12.77 -15.29
N LEU A 292 -0.88 11.87 -15.22
CA LEU A 292 -2.13 12.12 -14.48
C LEU A 292 -1.85 12.23 -12.96
N ILE A 293 -1.05 11.33 -12.41
CA ILE A 293 -0.66 11.36 -11.00
C ILE A 293 0.18 12.61 -10.71
N THR A 294 1.25 12.83 -11.48
CA THR A 294 2.21 13.91 -11.21
C THR A 294 1.64 15.31 -11.43
N SER A 295 0.59 15.46 -12.24
CA SER A 295 -0.14 16.72 -12.40
C SER A 295 -1.28 16.93 -11.40
N SER A 296 -1.60 15.94 -10.56
CA SER A 296 -2.69 16.04 -9.58
C SER A 296 -2.37 17.06 -8.47
N PRO A 297 -3.40 17.73 -7.90
CA PRO A 297 -3.20 18.69 -6.81
C PRO A 297 -2.49 18.10 -5.58
N ALA A 298 -2.84 16.87 -5.19
CA ALA A 298 -2.23 16.16 -4.07
C ALA A 298 -0.73 15.88 -4.31
N PHE A 299 -0.39 15.39 -5.50
CA PHE A 299 1.02 15.13 -5.82
C PHE A 299 1.85 16.42 -5.87
N GLN A 300 1.32 17.49 -6.47
CA GLN A 300 2.01 18.79 -6.53
C GLN A 300 2.18 19.42 -5.15
N GLN A 301 1.27 19.14 -4.22
CA GLN A 301 1.36 19.61 -2.84
C GLN A 301 2.54 18.95 -2.11
N ASP A 302 2.61 17.62 -2.07
CA ASP A 302 3.58 16.87 -1.26
C ASP A 302 3.65 15.37 -1.63
N GLY A 303 3.64 15.10 -2.94
CA GLY A 303 3.64 13.76 -3.51
C GLY A 303 5.00 13.06 -3.57
N LEU A 304 4.98 11.74 -3.40
CA LEU A 304 6.01 10.79 -3.79
C LEU A 304 5.38 9.72 -4.69
N LEU A 305 5.95 9.49 -5.86
CA LEU A 305 5.60 8.37 -6.73
C LEU A 305 6.77 7.39 -6.75
N ILE A 306 6.50 6.14 -6.43
CA ILE A 306 7.43 5.01 -6.50
C ILE A 306 6.96 4.11 -7.62
N ILE A 307 7.85 3.77 -8.55
CA ILE A 307 7.63 2.80 -9.61
C ILE A 307 8.64 1.68 -9.41
N ASN A 308 8.17 0.51 -9.00
CA ASN A 308 8.97 -0.68 -8.77
C ASN A 308 8.44 -1.86 -9.59
N PHE A 309 9.12 -2.99 -9.44
CA PHE A 309 8.61 -4.30 -9.85
C PHE A 309 8.50 -5.18 -8.60
N ASP A 310 7.61 -6.16 -8.61
CA ASP A 310 7.52 -7.21 -7.57
C ASP A 310 8.80 -8.06 -7.49
N GLU A 311 9.30 -8.56 -8.61
CA GLU A 311 10.55 -9.32 -8.71
C GLU A 311 11.15 -9.25 -10.10
N SER A 312 12.36 -9.81 -10.20
CA SER A 312 13.04 -10.04 -11.46
C SER A 312 12.43 -11.24 -12.20
N SER A 313 12.68 -11.32 -13.50
CA SER A 313 12.39 -12.53 -14.27
C SER A 313 13.38 -13.67 -13.95
N TYR A 314 13.21 -14.82 -14.63
CA TYR A 314 14.11 -15.96 -14.51
C TYR A 314 15.56 -15.59 -14.89
N ALA A 315 16.52 -16.21 -14.21
CA ALA A 315 17.95 -16.04 -14.47
C ALA A 315 18.43 -16.90 -15.64
N SER A 316 17.79 -18.05 -15.89
CA SER A 316 18.11 -18.91 -17.03
C SER A 316 16.94 -19.78 -17.47
N VAL A 317 16.95 -20.16 -18.74
CA VAL A 317 15.99 -21.09 -19.37
C VAL A 317 16.76 -22.20 -20.04
N THR A 318 16.35 -23.45 -19.80
CA THR A 318 16.81 -24.60 -20.57
C THR A 318 15.64 -25.42 -21.10
N GLN A 319 15.89 -26.20 -22.15
CA GLN A 319 14.90 -27.09 -22.78
C GLN A 319 15.48 -28.50 -22.81
N PRO A 320 15.41 -29.26 -21.70
CA PRO A 320 16.06 -30.57 -21.61
C PRO A 320 15.43 -31.60 -22.56
N SER A 321 14.17 -31.44 -22.94
CA SER A 321 13.48 -32.30 -23.91
C SER A 321 12.29 -31.56 -24.56
N PRO A 322 11.77 -32.04 -25.70
CA PRO A 322 10.62 -31.41 -26.36
C PRO A 322 9.41 -31.29 -25.41
N GLY A 323 8.90 -30.07 -25.25
CA GLY A 323 7.76 -29.79 -24.38
C GLY A 323 8.11 -29.68 -22.89
N VAL A 324 9.39 -29.67 -22.51
CA VAL A 324 9.84 -29.43 -21.13
C VAL A 324 10.74 -28.21 -21.11
N THR A 325 10.35 -27.20 -20.33
CA THR A 325 11.10 -25.97 -20.08
C THR A 325 11.52 -25.92 -18.62
N ASP A 326 12.81 -25.71 -18.36
CA ASP A 326 13.30 -25.46 -16.99
C ASP A 326 13.64 -23.99 -16.85
N LEU A 327 12.99 -23.30 -15.92
CA LEU A 327 13.29 -21.93 -15.51
C LEU A 327 14.00 -21.96 -14.16
N THR A 328 15.14 -21.28 -14.07
CA THR A 328 15.88 -21.14 -12.81
C THR A 328 15.90 -19.68 -12.37
N PHE A 329 15.56 -19.45 -11.10
CA PHE A 329 15.56 -18.16 -10.43
C PHE A 329 16.69 -18.14 -9.41
N SER A 330 17.51 -17.08 -9.41
CA SER A 330 18.70 -17.02 -8.54
C SER A 330 18.30 -16.76 -7.09
N GLY A 331 17.28 -15.93 -6.88
CA GLY A 331 16.78 -15.57 -5.56
C GLY A 331 17.75 -14.72 -4.74
N THR A 332 18.49 -13.85 -5.44
CA THR A 332 19.39 -12.87 -4.83
C THR A 332 18.60 -11.96 -3.93
N THR A 333 19.13 -11.77 -2.73
CA THR A 333 18.59 -10.88 -1.72
C THR A 333 19.49 -9.65 -1.59
N CYS A 334 18.94 -8.58 -1.02
CA CYS A 334 19.73 -7.46 -0.52
C CYS A 334 19.44 -7.24 0.97
N CYS A 335 20.02 -6.18 1.53
CA CYS A 335 19.43 -5.51 2.68
C CYS A 335 19.35 -6.39 3.94
N SER A 336 20.19 -7.43 4.01
CA SER A 336 20.18 -8.46 5.06
C SER A 336 18.81 -9.14 5.23
N GLN A 337 18.04 -9.27 4.16
CA GLN A 337 16.75 -9.95 4.14
C GLN A 337 16.85 -11.35 4.76
N GLN A 338 15.88 -11.68 5.61
CA GLN A 338 15.73 -12.99 6.23
C GLN A 338 14.73 -13.86 5.44
N PRO A 339 14.88 -15.20 5.44
CA PRO A 339 14.01 -16.11 4.68
C PRO A 339 12.57 -16.20 5.17
N GLY A 340 12.27 -15.77 6.41
CA GLY A 340 10.97 -16.01 7.02
C GLY A 340 10.85 -17.40 7.69
N PRO A 341 9.87 -17.59 8.60
CA PRO A 341 9.74 -18.82 9.38
C PRO A 341 9.03 -19.97 8.65
N ASN A 342 8.39 -19.69 7.51
CA ASN A 342 7.44 -20.62 6.87
C ASN A 342 7.97 -21.30 5.60
N LEU A 343 9.15 -20.90 5.11
CA LEU A 343 9.73 -21.47 3.90
C LEU A 343 10.56 -22.72 4.20
N PRO A 344 10.45 -23.77 3.36
CA PRO A 344 11.38 -24.89 3.42
C PRO A 344 12.78 -24.47 2.90
N ALA A 345 13.76 -25.35 3.11
CA ALA A 345 15.11 -25.13 2.62
C ALA A 345 15.14 -25.02 1.08
N PHE A 346 16.07 -24.20 0.57
CA PHE A 346 16.34 -24.03 -0.85
C PHE A 346 17.51 -24.93 -1.31
N PRO A 347 17.58 -25.34 -2.58
CA PRO A 347 16.68 -24.96 -3.67
C PRO A 347 15.30 -25.62 -3.58
N GLN A 348 14.29 -24.92 -4.09
CA GLN A 348 12.91 -25.42 -4.18
C GLN A 348 12.53 -25.61 -5.65
N THR A 349 11.83 -26.70 -5.96
CA THR A 349 11.39 -27.00 -7.33
C THR A 349 9.88 -27.24 -7.36
N SER A 350 9.21 -26.67 -8.35
CA SER A 350 7.81 -26.93 -8.67
C SER A 350 7.64 -27.15 -10.18
N SER A 351 6.52 -27.75 -10.58
CA SER A 351 6.20 -27.99 -11.98
C SER A 351 4.77 -27.56 -12.26
N LEU A 352 4.56 -26.85 -13.36
CA LEU A 352 3.24 -26.48 -13.86
C LEU A 352 3.08 -26.90 -15.33
N SER A 353 1.85 -27.14 -15.74
CA SER A 353 1.53 -27.42 -17.13
C SER A 353 0.95 -26.19 -17.81
N TYR A 354 1.54 -25.78 -18.92
CA TYR A 354 1.09 -24.64 -19.71
C TYR A 354 1.00 -25.03 -21.19
N LYS A 355 -0.21 -24.94 -21.77
CA LYS A 355 -0.48 -25.28 -23.19
C LYS A 355 0.09 -26.65 -23.63
N GLY A 356 0.07 -27.64 -22.73
CA GLY A 356 0.59 -28.99 -22.99
C GLY A 356 2.11 -29.13 -22.86
N ALA A 357 2.83 -28.07 -22.50
CA ALA A 357 4.22 -28.13 -22.06
C ALA A 357 4.31 -28.26 -20.53
N SER A 358 5.39 -28.87 -20.06
CA SER A 358 5.79 -28.89 -18.65
C SER A 358 6.78 -27.76 -18.42
N ILE A 359 6.51 -26.89 -17.45
CA ILE A 359 7.43 -25.84 -17.01
C ILE A 359 7.88 -26.21 -15.60
N ASN A 360 9.17 -26.48 -15.43
CA ASN A 360 9.78 -26.71 -14.13
C ASN A 360 10.39 -25.40 -13.65
N LEU A 361 10.01 -24.97 -12.46
CA LEU A 361 10.53 -23.78 -11.80
C LEU A 361 11.51 -24.23 -10.72
N THR A 362 12.73 -23.71 -10.71
CA THR A 362 13.70 -23.94 -9.64
C THR A 362 14.12 -22.61 -9.03
N LYS A 363 13.77 -22.40 -7.77
CA LYS A 363 14.20 -21.23 -6.98
C LYS A 363 15.44 -21.63 -6.20
N GLN A 364 16.56 -20.94 -6.40
CA GLN A 364 17.83 -21.23 -5.71
C GLN A 364 17.90 -20.60 -4.31
N SER A 365 17.11 -19.55 -4.08
CA SER A 365 17.05 -18.79 -2.83
C SER A 365 15.70 -18.05 -2.76
N PHE A 366 15.47 -17.32 -1.66
CA PHE A 366 14.18 -16.71 -1.30
C PHE A 366 14.03 -15.24 -1.71
N GLY A 367 15.07 -14.55 -2.18
CA GLY A 367 14.95 -13.15 -2.63
C GLY A 367 14.26 -13.05 -3.99
N GLY A 368 13.99 -11.83 -4.45
CA GLY A 368 13.35 -11.57 -5.75
C GLY A 368 14.27 -11.04 -6.84
N ASP A 369 15.59 -11.14 -6.66
CA ASP A 369 16.57 -10.64 -7.62
C ASP A 369 16.43 -9.12 -7.89
N GLN A 370 17.29 -8.58 -8.76
CA GLN A 370 17.42 -7.14 -8.97
C GLN A 370 16.50 -6.64 -10.09
N THR A 371 15.62 -5.70 -9.75
CA THR A 371 14.64 -5.09 -10.68
C THR A 371 14.99 -3.65 -11.02
N GLY A 372 15.48 -2.89 -10.03
CA GLY A 372 15.58 -1.43 -10.12
C GLY A 372 14.24 -0.74 -9.85
N ALA A 373 14.29 0.54 -9.49
CA ALA A 373 13.11 1.34 -9.23
C ALA A 373 13.33 2.81 -9.61
N VAL A 374 12.23 3.52 -9.86
CA VAL A 374 12.25 4.96 -10.14
C VAL A 374 11.34 5.68 -9.15
N MET A 375 11.81 6.80 -8.60
CA MET A 375 11.04 7.61 -7.67
C MET A 375 10.95 9.06 -8.15
N ILE A 376 9.75 9.63 -8.18
CA ILE A 376 9.49 11.01 -8.59
C ILE A 376 8.89 11.78 -7.43
N SER A 377 9.48 12.93 -7.10
CA SER A 377 8.95 13.84 -6.09
C SER A 377 9.63 15.20 -6.21
N LYS A 378 8.97 16.28 -5.76
CA LYS A 378 9.62 17.59 -5.60
C LYS A 378 10.75 17.58 -4.57
N PHE A 379 10.76 16.58 -3.69
CA PHE A 379 11.78 16.37 -2.66
C PHE A 379 13.00 15.58 -3.17
N ILE A 380 13.05 15.31 -4.48
CA ILE A 380 14.13 14.61 -5.17
C ILE A 380 14.66 15.54 -6.27
N LYS A 381 15.98 15.72 -6.37
CA LYS A 381 16.58 16.44 -7.51
C LYS A 381 16.49 15.57 -8.77
N PRO A 382 15.99 16.09 -9.90
CA PRO A 382 15.95 15.33 -11.16
C PRO A 382 17.32 14.79 -11.56
N GLY A 383 17.37 13.53 -12.00
CA GLY A 383 18.61 12.83 -12.37
C GLY A 383 19.40 12.30 -11.19
N THR A 384 18.79 12.20 -10.00
CA THR A 384 19.39 11.52 -8.85
C THR A 384 19.62 10.05 -9.18
N VAL A 385 20.75 9.49 -8.77
CA VAL A 385 21.04 8.05 -8.90
C VAL A 385 21.44 7.53 -7.53
N SER A 386 20.74 6.50 -7.06
CA SER A 386 21.12 5.78 -5.85
C SER A 386 21.66 4.40 -6.18
N THR A 387 22.78 4.07 -5.55
CA THR A 387 23.39 2.74 -5.53
C THR A 387 23.17 2.02 -4.20
N VAL A 388 22.41 2.63 -3.27
CA VAL A 388 22.03 1.98 -2.02
C VAL A 388 21.05 0.86 -2.34
N ALA A 389 21.27 -0.29 -1.71
CA ALA A 389 20.40 -1.44 -1.92
C ALA A 389 19.11 -1.28 -1.11
N TYR A 390 17.97 -1.50 -1.78
CA TYR A 390 16.63 -1.45 -1.21
C TYR A 390 15.80 -2.64 -1.70
N ASN A 391 14.81 -3.05 -0.90
CA ASN A 391 13.78 -4.01 -1.29
C ASN A 391 12.41 -3.55 -0.78
N HIS A 392 11.37 -4.39 -0.89
CA HIS A 392 10.02 -4.04 -0.46
C HIS A 392 9.90 -3.75 1.04
N TYR A 393 10.67 -4.43 1.89
CA TYR A 393 10.72 -4.09 3.32
C TYR A 393 11.29 -2.69 3.55
N ALA A 394 12.33 -2.30 2.80
CA ALA A 394 12.87 -0.94 2.86
C ALA A 394 11.86 0.10 2.36
N MET A 395 11.09 -0.23 1.33
CA MET A 395 10.01 0.64 0.85
C MET A 395 8.94 0.84 1.91
N LEU A 396 8.43 -0.25 2.50
CA LEU A 396 7.45 -0.20 3.58
C LEU A 396 7.97 0.65 4.75
N LYS A 397 9.20 0.38 5.20
CA LYS A 397 9.88 1.16 6.24
C LYS A 397 9.88 2.66 5.93
N SER A 398 10.19 3.02 4.68
CA SER A 398 10.24 4.42 4.25
C SER A 398 8.86 5.08 4.29
N ILE A 399 7.82 4.34 3.93
CA ILE A 399 6.43 4.83 3.97
C ILE A 399 5.98 5.00 5.42
N GLU A 400 6.30 4.04 6.30
CA GLU A 400 6.05 4.14 7.73
C GLU A 400 6.79 5.35 8.33
N ASP A 401 8.05 5.59 7.97
CA ASP A 401 8.84 6.75 8.41
C ASP A 401 8.22 8.09 7.94
N ILE A 402 7.71 8.15 6.70
CA ILE A 402 7.00 9.32 6.13
C ILE A 402 5.74 9.65 6.94
N PHE A 403 4.97 8.62 7.32
CA PHE A 403 3.73 8.81 8.07
C PHE A 403 3.92 8.82 9.60
N GLY A 404 5.14 8.59 10.09
CA GLY A 404 5.46 8.53 11.51
C GLY A 404 4.84 7.33 12.21
N LEU A 405 4.81 6.19 11.54
CA LEU A 405 4.24 4.93 12.00
C LEU A 405 5.34 4.02 12.58
N ASP A 406 4.93 3.04 13.39
CA ASP A 406 5.82 1.95 13.81
C ASP A 406 6.16 1.04 12.61
N HIS A 407 7.29 0.35 12.66
CA HIS A 407 7.69 -0.54 11.57
C HIS A 407 7.07 -1.94 11.69
N LEU A 408 6.43 -2.44 10.64
CA LEU A 408 5.80 -3.76 10.60
C LEU A 408 6.77 -4.85 10.14
N GLY A 409 6.73 -6.01 10.81
CA GLY A 409 7.45 -7.21 10.38
C GLY A 409 8.93 -6.94 10.07
N TYR A 410 9.37 -7.38 8.89
CA TYR A 410 10.75 -7.17 8.44
C TYR A 410 11.08 -5.73 8.03
N ALA A 411 10.12 -4.80 7.96
CA ALA A 411 10.44 -3.37 7.91
C ALA A 411 11.10 -2.89 9.22
N ALA A 412 10.88 -3.59 10.34
CA ALA A 412 11.50 -3.33 11.63
C ALA A 412 12.86 -4.03 11.82
N GLN A 413 13.33 -4.82 10.84
CA GLN A 413 14.52 -5.64 11.04
C GLN A 413 15.77 -4.78 11.30
N PRO A 414 16.67 -5.19 12.21
CA PRO A 414 17.88 -4.44 12.51
C PRO A 414 18.75 -4.23 11.26
N GLY A 415 19.18 -2.99 11.05
CA GLY A 415 20.09 -2.63 9.96
C GLY A 415 19.43 -2.39 8.60
N LEU A 416 18.11 -2.62 8.46
CA LEU A 416 17.38 -2.23 7.26
C LEU A 416 17.30 -0.71 7.15
N GLN A 417 17.71 -0.20 6.00
CA GLN A 417 17.66 1.23 5.70
C GLN A 417 16.43 1.53 4.85
N GLY A 418 15.67 2.55 5.25
CA GLY A 418 14.69 3.18 4.37
C GLY A 418 15.37 4.12 3.37
N PHE A 419 14.59 4.64 2.43
CA PHE A 419 15.01 5.68 1.49
C PHE A 419 15.53 6.87 2.28
N GLY A 420 16.75 7.32 1.97
CA GLY A 420 17.45 8.33 2.74
C GLY A 420 17.79 9.57 1.93
N SER A 421 18.87 10.23 2.34
CA SER A 421 19.41 11.41 1.64
C SER A 421 19.97 11.10 0.25
N ASP A 422 20.19 9.83 -0.07
CA ASP A 422 20.58 9.33 -1.39
C ASP A 422 19.41 9.36 -2.40
N VAL A 423 18.17 9.25 -1.91
CA VAL A 423 16.95 9.41 -2.70
C VAL A 423 16.42 10.84 -2.59
N PHE A 424 16.14 11.28 -1.36
CA PHE A 424 15.49 12.57 -1.09
C PHE A 424 16.50 13.73 -1.05
N THR A 425 17.11 13.99 -2.20
CA THR A 425 18.21 14.94 -2.36
C THR A 425 17.78 16.41 -2.36
N ASN A 426 16.49 16.70 -2.18
CA ASN A 426 15.88 18.04 -2.18
C ASN A 426 14.89 18.28 -1.01
N LEU A 427 15.11 17.61 0.13
CA LEU A 427 14.33 17.81 1.37
C LEU A 427 14.72 19.05 2.18
#